data_AF-A0A9Y1FNH3-F1
#
_entry.id   AF-A0A9Y1FNH3-F1
#
_cell.length_a   1.000
_cell.length_b   1.000
_cell.length_c   1.000
_cell.angle_alpha   90.00
_cell.angle_beta   90.00
_cell.angle_gamma   90.00
#
_symmetry.space_group_name_H-M   'P 1'
#
loop_
_entity.id
_entity.type
_entity.pdbx_description
1 polymer ?
#
loop_
_entity_poly.entity_id
_entity_poly.type
_entity_poly.pdbx_seq_one_letter_code
_entity_poly.pdbx_strand_id
1 'polypeptide(L)'
;MKKNLRLKEEHTERVRENAVELSNLLHLSQTQKFLAEVIALFHDIARFKQFFYYKTFDDKKSFDHAEEGVKIIKENCFLNGIAVDDQYRILSSIKNHNKKTLPIIKDDTEKLLVRLIRDADKLDIWRIVGDELAKKDEPSISLGYTGNSKFNPEIVKLIKNEESVDYKLVRSTLDFKLVTLGWIYDINFRETFFLIRKNKVLEPILNSLPEIPEVLSIKKTVEDYINNVLD
;
A
#
# COMPACT_ATOMS: atom_id res chain seq x y z
N MET A 1 -20.32 -6.76 8.72
CA MET A 1 -19.64 -7.91 8.10
C MET A 1 -19.51 -7.77 6.58
N LYS A 2 -20.61 -7.67 5.82
CA LYS A 2 -20.58 -7.60 4.34
C LYS A 2 -19.78 -6.41 3.75
N LYS A 3 -19.87 -5.21 4.36
CA LYS A 3 -19.16 -4.00 3.87
C LYS A 3 -17.63 -4.16 3.83
N ASN A 4 -17.02 -4.71 4.88
CA ASN A 4 -15.56 -4.85 4.97
C ASN A 4 -15.02 -5.93 4.02
N LEU A 5 -15.75 -7.02 3.85
CA LEU A 5 -15.36 -8.06 2.88
C LEU A 5 -15.46 -7.53 1.46
N ARG A 6 -16.56 -6.85 1.12
CA ARG A 6 -16.72 -6.18 -0.17
C ARG A 6 -15.64 -5.13 -0.43
N LEU A 7 -15.29 -4.32 0.59
CA LEU A 7 -14.19 -3.37 0.48
C LEU A 7 -12.88 -4.06 0.09
N LYS A 8 -12.62 -5.25 0.64
CA LYS A 8 -11.41 -6.03 0.31
C LYS A 8 -11.48 -6.69 -1.07
N GLU A 9 -12.64 -7.19 -1.49
CA GLU A 9 -12.83 -7.68 -2.86
C GLU A 9 -12.57 -6.57 -3.89
N GLU A 10 -13.19 -5.40 -3.70
CA GLU A 10 -13.01 -4.26 -4.61
C GLU A 10 -11.58 -3.71 -4.56
N HIS A 11 -10.93 -3.74 -3.38
CA HIS A 11 -9.53 -3.38 -3.23
C HIS A 11 -8.62 -4.31 -4.05
N THR A 12 -8.78 -5.63 -3.91
CA THR A 12 -8.02 -6.60 -4.71
C THR A 12 -8.17 -6.36 -6.21
N GLU A 13 -9.38 -6.10 -6.69
CA GLU A 13 -9.62 -5.85 -8.11
C GLU A 13 -8.90 -4.58 -8.60
N ARG A 14 -8.97 -3.49 -7.83
CA ARG A 14 -8.33 -2.23 -8.22
C ARG A 14 -6.80 -2.27 -8.06
N VAL A 15 -6.27 -3.03 -7.10
CA VAL A 15 -4.84 -3.33 -7.04
C VAL A 15 -4.41 -4.12 -8.26
N ARG A 16 -5.23 -5.07 -8.74
CA ARG A 16 -4.98 -5.79 -10.00
C ARG A 16 -4.98 -4.82 -11.19
N GLU A 17 -5.96 -3.92 -11.28
CA GLU A 17 -6.00 -2.89 -12.33
C GLU A 17 -4.77 -1.98 -12.31
N ASN A 18 -4.37 -1.49 -11.14
CA ASN A 18 -3.15 -0.69 -10.95
C ASN A 18 -1.90 -1.47 -11.37
N ALA A 19 -1.80 -2.76 -10.99
CA ALA A 19 -0.68 -3.61 -11.35
C ALA A 19 -0.59 -3.83 -12.86
N VAL A 20 -1.73 -3.99 -13.54
CA VAL A 20 -1.80 -4.10 -15.01
C VAL A 20 -1.42 -2.78 -15.68
N GLU A 21 -1.94 -1.64 -15.22
CA GLU A 21 -1.58 -0.31 -15.76
C GLU A 21 -0.07 -0.06 -15.60
N LEU A 22 0.49 -0.28 -14.41
CA LEU A 22 1.93 -0.15 -14.16
C LEU A 22 2.76 -1.10 -15.02
N SER A 23 2.36 -2.36 -15.14
CA SER A 23 3.07 -3.34 -15.97
C SER A 23 3.10 -2.94 -17.45
N ASN A 24 2.06 -2.24 -17.93
CA ASN A 24 2.01 -1.72 -19.29
C ASN A 24 2.91 -0.49 -19.46
N LEU A 25 2.88 0.46 -18.51
CA LEU A 25 3.73 1.65 -18.53
C LEU A 25 5.22 1.30 -18.44
N LEU A 26 5.57 0.27 -17.67
CA LEU A 26 6.93 -0.25 -17.53
C LEU A 26 7.35 -1.15 -18.71
N HIS A 27 6.49 -1.35 -19.72
CA HIS A 27 6.75 -2.19 -20.89
C HIS A 27 7.19 -3.63 -20.54
N LEU A 28 6.60 -4.21 -19.48
CA LEU A 28 6.98 -5.54 -19.01
C LEU A 28 6.67 -6.64 -20.02
N SER A 29 7.41 -7.75 -19.93
CA SER A 29 7.15 -8.95 -20.73
C SER A 29 5.79 -9.58 -20.38
N GLN A 30 5.24 -10.40 -21.28
CA GLN A 30 3.98 -11.11 -21.00
C GLN A 30 4.05 -11.99 -19.76
N THR A 31 5.19 -12.65 -19.52
CA THR A 31 5.39 -13.44 -18.29
C THR A 31 5.35 -12.55 -17.06
N GLN A 32 6.07 -11.43 -17.05
CA GLN A 32 6.05 -10.50 -15.91
C GLN A 32 4.67 -9.90 -15.64
N LYS A 33 3.93 -9.54 -16.70
CA LYS A 33 2.53 -9.07 -16.60
C LYS A 33 1.63 -10.12 -15.95
N PHE A 34 1.72 -11.36 -16.41
CA PHE A 34 0.97 -12.48 -15.84
C PHE A 34 1.30 -12.67 -14.35
N LEU A 35 2.58 -12.68 -13.99
CA LEU A 35 2.99 -12.83 -12.59
C LEU A 35 2.52 -11.65 -11.72
N ALA A 36 2.63 -10.42 -12.21
CA ALA A 36 2.16 -9.22 -11.51
C ALA A 36 0.65 -9.29 -11.22
N GLU A 37 -0.14 -9.74 -12.20
CA GLU A 37 -1.59 -9.89 -12.04
C GLU A 37 -1.95 -10.98 -11.02
N VAL A 38 -1.27 -12.15 -11.08
CA VAL A 38 -1.45 -13.23 -10.09
C VAL A 38 -1.10 -12.74 -8.69
N ILE A 39 0.03 -12.05 -8.53
CA ILE A 39 0.44 -11.47 -7.24
C ILE A 39 -0.62 -10.49 -6.74
N ALA A 40 -1.13 -9.60 -7.58
CA ALA A 40 -2.15 -8.64 -7.21
C ALA A 40 -3.47 -9.29 -6.77
N LEU A 41 -3.88 -10.39 -7.40
CA LEU A 41 -5.07 -11.14 -7.00
C LEU A 41 -4.91 -11.81 -5.63
N PHE A 42 -3.69 -12.26 -5.29
CA PHE A 42 -3.45 -13.08 -4.09
C PHE A 42 -2.81 -12.33 -2.91
N HIS A 43 -2.28 -11.11 -3.10
CA HIS A 43 -1.47 -10.42 -2.08
C HIS A 43 -2.15 -10.33 -0.70
N ASP A 44 -3.46 -10.08 -0.68
CA ASP A 44 -4.26 -9.85 0.52
C ASP A 44 -5.21 -11.03 0.84
N ILE A 45 -5.01 -12.22 0.26
CA ILE A 45 -5.94 -13.36 0.41
C ILE A 45 -6.22 -13.73 1.89
N ALA A 46 -5.25 -13.54 2.78
CA ALA A 46 -5.44 -13.83 4.20
C ALA A 46 -6.30 -12.81 4.94
N ARG A 47 -6.58 -11.63 4.37
CA ARG A 47 -7.45 -10.62 4.99
C ARG A 47 -8.87 -11.13 5.22
N PHE A 48 -9.36 -12.01 4.35
CA PHE A 48 -10.66 -12.65 4.50
C PHE A 48 -10.69 -13.56 5.74
N LYS A 49 -9.66 -14.41 5.91
CA LYS A 49 -9.47 -15.24 7.10
C LYS A 49 -9.28 -14.38 8.36
N GLN A 50 -8.44 -13.34 8.27
CA GLN A 50 -8.16 -12.41 9.36
C GLN A 50 -9.45 -11.75 9.86
N PHE A 51 -10.25 -11.20 8.95
CA PHE A 51 -11.52 -10.57 9.32
C PHE A 51 -12.56 -11.59 9.80
N PHE A 52 -12.60 -12.80 9.24
CA PHE A 52 -13.53 -13.83 9.69
C PHE A 52 -13.32 -14.17 11.17
N TYR A 53 -12.08 -14.42 11.60
CA TYR A 53 -11.76 -14.83 12.97
C TYR A 53 -11.60 -13.66 13.95
N TYR A 54 -10.92 -12.58 13.55
CA TYR A 54 -10.51 -11.50 14.46
C TYR A 54 -11.35 -10.23 14.32
N LYS A 55 -12.23 -10.14 13.31
CA LYS A 55 -13.07 -8.96 13.01
C LYS A 55 -12.29 -7.65 12.85
N THR A 56 -11.01 -7.75 12.47
CA THR A 56 -10.10 -6.61 12.26
C THR A 56 -9.13 -6.90 11.11
N PHE A 57 -8.56 -5.84 10.53
CA PHE A 57 -7.43 -5.91 9.60
C PHE A 57 -6.10 -5.48 10.25
N ASP A 58 -6.10 -5.30 11.57
CA ASP A 58 -4.89 -4.96 12.32
C ASP A 58 -4.05 -6.22 12.60
N ASP A 59 -2.92 -6.33 11.90
CA ASP A 59 -1.97 -7.44 12.05
C ASP A 59 -1.44 -7.56 13.49
N LYS A 60 -1.31 -6.45 14.24
CA LYS A 60 -0.84 -6.47 15.63
C LYS A 60 -1.83 -7.13 16.58
N LYS A 61 -3.12 -7.12 16.22
CA LYS A 61 -4.21 -7.75 16.97
C LYS A 61 -4.55 -9.15 16.45
N SER A 62 -3.82 -9.64 15.44
CA SER A 62 -4.09 -10.92 14.78
C SER A 62 -2.79 -11.60 14.30
N PHE A 63 -2.57 -11.70 12.99
CA PHE A 63 -1.40 -12.28 12.36
C PHE A 63 -0.92 -11.41 11.19
N ASP A 64 0.33 -11.60 10.76
CA ASP A 64 0.85 -11.00 9.53
C ASP A 64 0.12 -11.63 8.32
N HIS A 65 -0.70 -10.82 7.66
CA HIS A 65 -1.55 -11.27 6.56
C HIS A 65 -0.74 -11.72 5.33
N ALA A 66 0.41 -11.12 5.05
CA ALA A 66 1.25 -11.50 3.92
C ALA A 66 1.85 -12.89 4.13
N GLU A 67 2.31 -13.17 5.35
CA GLU A 67 2.84 -14.49 5.71
C GLU A 67 1.76 -15.57 5.73
N GLU A 68 0.59 -15.27 6.29
CA GLU A 68 -0.54 -16.20 6.29
C GLU A 68 -1.08 -16.44 4.87
N GLY A 69 -1.04 -15.42 3.99
CA GLY A 69 -1.45 -15.53 2.60
C GLY A 69 -0.61 -16.57 1.84
N VAL A 70 0.71 -16.56 2.05
CA VAL A 70 1.61 -17.58 1.50
C VAL A 70 1.26 -18.99 1.96
N LYS A 71 0.86 -19.18 3.22
CA LYS A 71 0.43 -20.49 3.72
C LYS A 71 -0.85 -20.96 3.03
N ILE A 72 -1.86 -20.09 2.96
CA ILE A 72 -3.14 -20.39 2.29
C ILE A 72 -2.89 -20.83 0.84
N ILE A 73 -2.05 -20.10 0.10
CA ILE A 73 -1.75 -20.40 -1.30
C ILE A 73 -1.07 -21.78 -1.45
N LYS A 74 -0.11 -22.09 -0.56
CA LYS A 74 0.61 -23.37 -0.57
C LYS A 74 -0.29 -24.54 -0.19
N GLU A 75 -1.06 -24.42 0.88
CA GLU A 75 -1.95 -25.48 1.40
C GLU A 75 -3.03 -25.87 0.39
N ASN A 76 -3.50 -24.91 -0.42
CA ASN A 76 -4.52 -25.14 -1.43
C ASN A 76 -3.96 -25.39 -2.84
N CYS A 77 -2.62 -25.44 -2.98
CA CYS A 77 -1.95 -25.69 -4.26
C CYS A 77 -2.39 -24.76 -5.41
N PHE A 78 -2.74 -23.50 -5.11
CA PHE A 78 -3.31 -22.56 -6.10
C PHE A 78 -2.37 -22.21 -7.26
N LEU A 79 -1.06 -22.44 -7.09
CA LEU A 79 -0.06 -22.17 -8.13
C LEU A 79 0.35 -23.43 -8.91
N ASN A 80 -0.38 -24.55 -8.77
CA ASN A 80 -0.15 -25.74 -9.57
C ASN A 80 -0.22 -25.41 -11.07
N GLY A 81 0.79 -25.83 -11.84
CA GLY A 81 0.91 -25.53 -13.26
C GLY A 81 1.75 -24.28 -13.59
N ILE A 82 2.13 -23.49 -12.59
CA ILE A 82 3.12 -22.41 -12.75
C ILE A 82 4.53 -22.98 -12.54
N ALA A 83 5.52 -22.49 -13.30
CA ALA A 83 6.92 -22.90 -13.14
C ALA A 83 7.43 -22.63 -11.72
N VAL A 84 8.29 -23.51 -11.18
CA VAL A 84 8.74 -23.47 -9.78
C VAL A 84 9.38 -22.13 -9.42
N ASP A 85 10.21 -21.57 -10.29
CA ASP A 85 10.85 -20.27 -10.08
C ASP A 85 9.82 -19.13 -10.02
N ASP A 86 8.77 -19.21 -10.83
CA ASP A 86 7.69 -18.23 -10.85
C ASP A 86 6.77 -18.37 -9.64
N GLN A 87 6.51 -19.59 -9.16
CA GLN A 87 5.83 -19.80 -7.88
C GLN A 87 6.63 -19.15 -6.74
N TYR A 88 7.96 -19.32 -6.74
CA TYR A 88 8.83 -18.67 -5.76
C TYR A 88 8.73 -17.14 -5.83
N ARG A 89 8.81 -16.56 -7.03
CA ARG A 89 8.66 -15.10 -7.25
C ARG A 89 7.31 -14.58 -6.77
N ILE A 90 6.22 -15.28 -7.06
CA ILE A 90 4.87 -14.94 -6.60
C ILE A 90 4.81 -14.94 -5.08
N LEU A 91 5.19 -16.06 -4.45
CA LEU A 91 5.08 -16.23 -3.01
C LEU A 91 6.00 -15.26 -2.25
N SER A 92 7.20 -14.98 -2.78
CA SER A 92 8.11 -14.01 -2.17
C SER A 92 7.58 -12.58 -2.29
N SER A 93 7.02 -12.21 -3.44
CA SER A 93 6.41 -10.89 -3.63
C SER A 93 5.22 -10.69 -2.69
N ILE A 94 4.35 -11.68 -2.56
CA ILE A 94 3.24 -11.67 -1.61
C ILE A 94 3.75 -11.57 -0.17
N LYS A 95 4.74 -12.37 0.23
CA LYS A 95 5.29 -12.33 1.60
C LYS A 95 5.83 -10.96 2.00
N ASN A 96 6.38 -10.23 1.03
CA ASN A 96 7.16 -9.01 1.28
C ASN A 96 6.40 -7.71 0.94
N HIS A 97 5.17 -7.76 0.44
CA HIS A 97 4.44 -6.56 0.01
C HIS A 97 4.13 -5.60 1.17
N ASN A 98 3.90 -6.09 2.39
CA ASN A 98 3.56 -5.26 3.56
C ASN A 98 4.78 -4.84 4.41
N LYS A 99 5.99 -5.31 4.09
CA LYS A 99 7.16 -5.12 4.96
C LYS A 99 7.69 -3.68 4.86
N LYS A 100 8.16 -3.08 5.96
CA LYS A 100 8.76 -1.74 5.91
C LYS A 100 10.00 -1.67 5.01
N THR A 101 10.84 -2.71 5.09
CA THR A 101 12.08 -2.80 4.32
C THR A 101 12.13 -4.16 3.65
N LEU A 102 12.53 -4.18 2.36
CA LEU A 102 12.68 -5.41 1.62
C LEU A 102 13.99 -6.12 2.02
N PRO A 103 13.99 -7.47 2.07
CA PRO A 103 15.24 -8.21 2.17
C PRO A 103 16.11 -8.01 0.92
N ILE A 104 17.37 -8.44 0.99
CA ILE A 104 18.22 -8.50 -0.20
C ILE A 104 17.66 -9.57 -1.14
N ILE A 105 17.06 -9.14 -2.24
CA ILE A 105 16.54 -10.01 -3.28
C ILE A 105 17.53 -9.99 -4.45
N LYS A 106 17.97 -11.18 -4.89
CA LYS A 106 18.95 -11.31 -5.98
C LYS A 106 18.29 -11.38 -7.36
N ASP A 107 17.15 -12.06 -7.47
CA ASP A 107 16.41 -12.20 -8.72
C ASP A 107 15.78 -10.87 -9.15
N ASP A 108 16.09 -10.41 -10.37
CA ASP A 108 15.63 -9.13 -10.89
C ASP A 108 14.11 -9.11 -11.17
N THR A 109 13.54 -10.25 -11.54
CA THR A 109 12.10 -10.36 -11.76
C THR A 109 11.35 -10.33 -10.43
N GLU A 110 11.83 -11.01 -9.40
CA GLU A 110 11.29 -10.93 -8.05
C GLU A 110 11.38 -9.50 -7.49
N LYS A 111 12.53 -8.84 -7.63
CA LYS A 111 12.72 -7.42 -7.25
C LYS A 111 11.70 -6.51 -7.93
N LEU A 112 11.51 -6.69 -9.24
CA LEU A 112 10.54 -5.93 -10.01
C LEU A 112 9.11 -6.17 -9.48
N LEU A 113 8.71 -7.43 -9.34
CA LEU A 113 7.34 -7.81 -8.98
C LEU A 113 6.97 -7.38 -7.55
N VAL A 114 7.86 -7.54 -6.58
CA VAL A 114 7.60 -7.13 -5.19
C VAL A 114 7.47 -5.61 -5.09
N ARG A 115 8.27 -4.85 -5.85
CA ARG A 115 8.16 -3.39 -5.91
C ARG A 115 6.87 -2.95 -6.57
N LEU A 116 6.45 -3.64 -7.62
CA LEU A 116 5.25 -3.31 -8.39
C LEU A 116 3.99 -3.50 -7.55
N ILE A 117 3.88 -4.63 -6.84
CA ILE A 117 2.71 -4.84 -5.97
C ILE A 117 2.64 -3.83 -4.82
N ARG A 118 3.80 -3.43 -4.25
CA ARG A 118 3.86 -2.39 -3.20
C ARG A 118 3.37 -1.04 -3.69
N ASP A 119 3.69 -0.67 -4.92
CA ASP A 119 3.24 0.58 -5.54
C ASP A 119 1.75 0.51 -5.88
N ALA A 120 1.30 -0.59 -6.50
CA ALA A 120 -0.09 -0.82 -6.88
C ALA A 120 -1.04 -0.83 -5.68
N ASP A 121 -0.62 -1.44 -4.57
CA ASP A 121 -1.36 -1.49 -3.30
C ASP A 121 -1.50 -0.09 -2.68
N LYS A 122 -0.40 0.66 -2.56
CA LYS A 122 -0.42 2.04 -2.04
C LYS A 122 -1.30 2.97 -2.85
N LEU A 123 -1.27 2.88 -4.18
CA LEU A 123 -2.16 3.64 -5.07
C LEU A 123 -3.63 3.41 -4.70
N ASP A 124 -4.02 2.15 -4.45
CA ASP A 124 -5.38 1.83 -4.05
C ASP A 124 -5.70 2.33 -2.64
N ILE A 125 -4.80 2.09 -1.67
CA ILE A 125 -4.98 2.52 -0.29
C ILE A 125 -5.17 4.04 -0.21
N TRP A 126 -4.38 4.84 -0.93
CA TRP A 126 -4.55 6.29 -0.96
C TRP A 126 -5.92 6.70 -1.50
N ARG A 127 -6.40 6.05 -2.56
CA ARG A 127 -7.74 6.32 -3.08
C ARG A 127 -8.81 5.98 -2.03
N ILE A 128 -8.73 4.81 -1.39
CA ILE A 128 -9.72 4.44 -0.36
C ILE A 128 -9.66 5.42 0.82
N VAL A 129 -8.47 5.79 1.29
CA VAL A 129 -8.31 6.78 2.37
C VAL A 129 -8.91 8.12 1.96
N GLY A 130 -8.64 8.59 0.73
CA GLY A 130 -9.22 9.82 0.19
C GLY A 130 -10.75 9.78 0.11
N ASP A 131 -11.31 8.66 -0.37
CA ASP A 131 -12.76 8.45 -0.48
C ASP A 131 -13.44 8.43 0.90
N GLU A 132 -12.80 7.82 1.91
CA GLU A 132 -13.32 7.83 3.28
C GLU A 132 -13.20 9.22 3.91
N LEU A 133 -12.14 9.99 3.63
CA LEU A 133 -12.00 11.37 4.12
C LEU A 133 -13.02 12.34 3.50
N ALA A 134 -13.49 12.05 2.28
CA ALA A 134 -14.56 12.81 1.65
C ALA A 134 -15.93 12.53 2.32
N LYS A 135 -16.08 11.38 2.99
CA LYS A 135 -17.28 11.07 3.78
C LYS A 135 -17.12 11.74 5.14
N LYS A 136 -18.14 12.46 5.61
CA LYS A 136 -18.09 13.28 6.85
C LYS A 136 -17.98 12.48 8.15
N ASP A 137 -17.91 11.15 8.08
CA ASP A 137 -17.78 10.25 9.24
C ASP A 137 -16.31 9.85 9.41
N GLU A 138 -15.87 9.60 10.66
CA GLU A 138 -14.49 9.17 10.93
C GLU A 138 -14.11 7.95 10.06
N PRO A 139 -12.94 7.93 9.39
CA PRO A 139 -12.60 6.85 8.47
C PRO A 139 -12.60 5.51 9.20
N SER A 140 -13.42 4.56 8.73
CA SER A 140 -13.41 3.18 9.25
C SER A 140 -12.04 2.49 9.09
N ILE A 141 -11.20 3.07 8.22
CA ILE A 141 -9.84 2.66 7.86
C ILE A 141 -8.77 3.18 8.82
N SER A 142 -9.11 4.10 9.73
CA SER A 142 -8.18 4.56 10.76
C SER A 142 -7.82 3.47 11.77
N LEU A 143 -8.17 2.18 11.55
CA LEU A 143 -7.99 1.09 12.51
C LEU A 143 -8.56 1.39 13.91
N GLY A 144 -9.53 2.29 13.98
CA GLY A 144 -10.13 2.77 15.24
C GLY A 144 -9.34 3.88 15.93
N TYR A 145 -8.39 4.55 15.27
CA TYR A 145 -7.77 5.77 15.79
C TYR A 145 -8.79 6.91 15.76
N THR A 146 -9.15 7.38 16.95
CA THR A 146 -10.01 8.54 17.18
C THR A 146 -9.18 9.80 17.40
N GLY A 147 -9.79 10.97 17.19
CA GLY A 147 -9.13 12.26 17.16
C GLY A 147 -8.16 12.58 18.31
N ASN A 148 -7.06 13.25 17.93
CA ASN A 148 -6.35 14.27 18.70
C ASN A 148 -5.57 15.14 17.69
N SER A 149 -5.50 16.47 17.89
CA SER A 149 -4.81 17.38 16.97
C SER A 149 -3.29 17.37 17.10
N LYS A 150 -2.76 16.59 18.05
CA LYS A 150 -1.32 16.44 18.29
C LYS A 150 -0.78 15.31 17.42
N PHE A 151 0.06 15.66 16.46
CA PHE A 151 0.84 14.70 15.70
C PHE A 151 2.07 14.23 16.50
N ASN A 152 2.55 13.03 16.21
CA ASN A 152 3.82 12.53 16.71
C ASN A 152 4.99 13.27 16.00
N PRO A 153 5.84 14.02 16.73
CA PRO A 153 6.94 14.79 16.12
C PRO A 153 7.93 13.93 15.32
N GLU A 154 8.07 12.65 15.67
CA GLU A 154 8.93 11.71 14.95
C GLU A 154 8.45 11.49 13.52
N ILE A 155 7.13 11.40 13.29
CA ILE A 155 6.54 11.25 11.96
C ILE A 155 6.91 12.45 11.08
N VAL A 156 6.79 13.67 11.62
CA VAL A 156 7.14 14.90 10.89
C VAL A 156 8.62 14.93 10.56
N LYS A 157 9.49 14.55 11.51
CA LYS A 157 10.93 14.49 11.28
C LYS A 157 11.28 13.53 10.14
N LEU A 158 10.72 12.31 10.15
CA LEU A 158 10.96 11.31 9.11
C LEU A 158 10.50 11.82 7.74
N ILE A 159 9.31 12.42 7.65
CA ILE A 159 8.80 12.96 6.39
C ILE A 159 9.67 14.11 5.86
N LYS A 160 10.16 14.98 6.73
CA LYS A 160 11.08 16.08 6.35
C LYS A 160 12.45 15.58 5.90
N ASN A 161 12.85 14.39 6.32
CA ASN A 161 14.08 13.73 5.89
C ASN A 161 13.86 12.83 4.65
N GLU A 162 12.66 12.85 4.05
CA GLU A 162 12.29 11.97 2.94
C GLU A 162 12.41 10.47 3.27
N GLU A 163 12.11 10.12 4.52
CA GLU A 163 12.15 8.75 5.02
C GLU A 163 10.74 8.14 5.15
N SER A 164 10.60 6.87 4.77
CA SER A 164 9.35 6.12 4.94
C SER A 164 9.00 5.89 6.42
N VAL A 165 7.72 6.10 6.75
CA VAL A 165 7.24 6.11 8.14
C VAL A 165 6.61 4.77 8.53
N ASP A 166 6.98 4.26 9.71
CA ASP A 166 6.40 3.02 10.25
C ASP A 166 5.01 3.30 10.87
N TYR A 167 4.04 2.47 10.49
CA TYR A 167 2.68 2.50 11.05
C TYR A 167 2.64 2.30 12.58
N LYS A 168 3.70 1.77 13.20
CA LYS A 168 3.86 1.70 14.67
C LYS A 168 3.86 3.06 15.35
N LEU A 169 4.18 4.13 14.65
CA LEU A 169 4.20 5.49 15.19
C LEU A 169 2.81 6.14 15.26
N VAL A 170 1.80 5.54 14.60
CA VAL A 170 0.44 6.09 14.50
C VAL A 170 -0.30 5.98 15.83
N ARG A 171 -0.77 7.13 16.34
CA ARG A 171 -1.56 7.23 17.57
C ARG A 171 -2.86 8.02 17.41
N SER A 172 -3.01 8.74 16.30
CA SER A 172 -4.15 9.60 16.01
C SER A 172 -4.54 9.52 14.53
N THR A 173 -5.73 10.02 14.18
CA THR A 173 -6.15 10.18 12.79
C THR A 173 -5.22 11.11 12.00
N LEU A 174 -4.64 12.14 12.64
CA LEU A 174 -3.66 13.03 12.00
C LEU A 174 -2.36 12.29 11.69
N ASP A 175 -1.85 11.49 12.64
CA ASP A 175 -0.68 10.64 12.40
C ASP A 175 -0.93 9.67 11.25
N PHE A 176 -2.12 9.06 11.20
CA PHE A 176 -2.49 8.15 10.13
C PHE A 176 -2.39 8.82 8.76
N LYS A 177 -2.96 10.03 8.61
CA LYS A 177 -2.85 10.81 7.37
C LYS A 177 -1.40 11.12 7.01
N LEU A 178 -0.59 11.56 7.98
CA LEU A 178 0.81 11.89 7.76
C LEU A 178 1.65 10.66 7.37
N VAL A 179 1.47 9.53 8.04
CA VAL A 179 2.13 8.26 7.67
C VAL A 179 1.73 7.83 6.27
N THR A 180 0.44 7.91 5.92
CA THR A 180 0.00 7.57 4.56
C THR A 180 0.66 8.47 3.52
N LEU A 181 0.84 9.76 3.78
CA LEU A 181 1.59 10.65 2.87
C LEU A 181 3.07 10.29 2.80
N GLY A 182 3.70 9.97 3.93
CA GLY A 182 5.11 9.58 4.01
C GLY A 182 5.47 8.30 3.23
N TRP A 183 4.49 7.51 2.82
CA TRP A 183 4.73 6.37 1.92
C TRP A 183 5.15 6.77 0.51
N ILE A 184 5.04 8.06 0.14
CA ILE A 184 5.54 8.56 -1.13
C ILE A 184 7.04 8.26 -1.33
N TYR A 185 7.81 8.22 -0.24
CA TYR A 185 9.25 7.92 -0.25
C TYR A 185 9.57 6.42 -0.36
N ASP A 186 8.55 5.54 -0.35
CA ASP A 186 8.69 4.09 -0.60
C ASP A 186 8.11 3.68 -1.96
N ILE A 187 7.84 4.64 -2.84
CA ILE A 187 7.42 4.39 -4.23
C ILE A 187 8.63 4.02 -5.08
N ASN A 188 8.46 3.02 -5.93
CA ASN A 188 9.57 2.32 -6.56
C ASN A 188 9.74 2.65 -8.05
N PHE A 189 8.68 3.13 -8.71
CA PHE A 189 8.70 3.43 -10.14
C PHE A 189 8.26 4.86 -10.43
N ARG A 190 8.93 5.52 -11.36
CA ARG A 190 8.58 6.88 -11.82
C ARG A 190 7.17 6.91 -12.42
N GLU A 191 6.77 5.84 -13.08
CA GLU A 191 5.44 5.60 -13.64
C GLU A 191 4.35 5.67 -12.55
N THR A 192 4.66 5.18 -11.33
CA THR A 192 3.75 5.30 -10.19
C THR A 192 3.56 6.76 -9.79
N PHE A 193 4.61 7.58 -9.76
CA PHE A 193 4.48 9.03 -9.52
C PHE A 193 3.62 9.72 -10.58
N PHE A 194 3.73 9.30 -11.84
CA PHE A 194 2.86 9.80 -12.90
C PHE A 194 1.39 9.48 -12.62
N LEU A 195 1.07 8.25 -12.19
CA LEU A 195 -0.29 7.86 -11.82
C LEU A 195 -0.79 8.60 -10.57
N ILE A 196 0.07 8.81 -9.57
CA ILE A 196 -0.26 9.58 -8.36
C ILE A 196 -0.73 10.99 -8.75
N ARG A 197 0.02 11.67 -9.63
CA ARG A 197 -0.31 13.03 -10.10
C ARG A 197 -1.53 13.04 -11.02
N LYS A 198 -1.58 12.13 -12.01
CA LYS A 198 -2.69 12.03 -12.98
C LYS A 198 -4.03 11.78 -12.30
N ASN A 199 -4.06 10.86 -11.33
CA ASN A 199 -5.28 10.44 -10.65
C ASN A 199 -5.56 11.23 -9.37
N LYS A 200 -4.68 12.19 -9.01
CA LYS A 200 -4.86 13.10 -7.85
C LYS A 200 -5.07 12.37 -6.52
N VAL A 201 -4.49 11.18 -6.36
CA VAL A 201 -4.81 10.27 -5.23
C VAL A 201 -4.41 10.84 -3.87
N LEU A 202 -3.46 11.76 -3.81
CA LEU A 202 -3.02 12.43 -2.58
C LEU A 202 -3.80 13.71 -2.26
N GLU A 203 -4.46 14.34 -3.24
CA GLU A 203 -5.15 15.62 -3.05
C GLU A 203 -6.18 15.57 -1.92
N PRO A 204 -7.06 14.53 -1.81
CA PRO A 204 -8.02 14.46 -0.71
C PRO A 204 -7.35 14.40 0.67
N ILE A 205 -6.21 13.69 0.78
CA ILE A 205 -5.48 13.55 2.03
C ILE A 205 -4.85 14.90 2.39
N LEU A 206 -4.15 15.53 1.45
CA LEU A 206 -3.52 16.85 1.61
C LEU A 206 -4.54 17.93 2.01
N ASN A 207 -5.71 17.95 1.36
CA ASN A 207 -6.78 18.90 1.66
C ASN A 207 -7.44 18.67 3.02
N SER A 208 -7.36 17.44 3.56
CA SER A 208 -7.93 17.10 4.86
C SER A 208 -7.02 17.43 6.05
N LEU A 209 -5.79 17.85 5.79
CA LEU A 209 -4.80 18.18 6.82
C LEU A 209 -4.98 19.61 7.35
N PRO A 210 -4.69 19.87 8.63
CA PRO A 210 -4.85 21.19 9.24
C PRO A 210 -3.86 22.21 8.67
N GLU A 211 -4.31 23.46 8.55
CA GLU A 211 -3.51 24.59 8.08
C GLU A 211 -2.64 25.17 9.20
N ILE A 212 -1.63 24.40 9.63
CA ILE A 212 -0.62 24.80 10.63
C ILE A 212 0.79 24.75 10.02
N PRO A 213 1.74 25.58 10.50
CA PRO A 213 3.06 25.73 9.86
C PRO A 213 3.82 24.42 9.63
N GLU A 214 3.78 23.50 10.60
CA GLU A 214 4.48 22.21 10.51
C GLU A 214 3.90 21.33 9.39
N VAL A 215 2.58 21.34 9.24
CA VAL A 215 1.86 20.55 8.25
C VAL A 215 1.95 21.17 6.86
N LEU A 216 1.88 22.50 6.77
CA LEU A 216 2.15 23.23 5.53
C LEU A 216 3.55 22.92 4.98
N SER A 217 4.56 22.89 5.86
CA SER A 217 5.91 22.47 5.50
C SER A 217 5.94 21.04 4.95
N ILE A 218 5.17 20.11 5.51
CA ILE A 218 5.08 18.72 5.02
C ILE A 218 4.42 18.67 3.64
N LYS A 219 3.29 19.36 3.45
CA LYS A 219 2.59 19.43 2.15
C LYS A 219 3.58 19.85 1.05
N LYS A 220 4.33 20.93 1.31
CA LYS A 220 5.36 21.42 0.40
C LYS A 220 6.46 20.38 0.14
N THR A 221 7.03 19.75 1.16
CA THR A 221 8.07 18.73 0.97
C THR A 221 7.59 17.57 0.09
N VAL A 222 6.37 17.09 0.31
CA VAL A 222 5.78 16.00 -0.50
C VAL A 222 5.56 16.43 -1.95
N GLU A 223 5.04 17.65 -2.18
CA GLU A 223 4.86 18.20 -3.52
C GLU A 223 6.19 18.40 -4.26
N ASP A 224 7.18 18.99 -3.59
CA ASP A 224 8.53 19.19 -4.13
C ASP A 224 9.17 17.85 -4.51
N TYR A 225 9.04 16.82 -3.66
CA TYR A 225 9.55 15.48 -3.94
C TYR A 225 8.90 14.86 -5.19
N ILE A 226 7.58 14.94 -5.32
CA ILE A 226 6.86 14.42 -6.49
C ILE A 226 7.29 15.15 -7.76
N ASN A 227 7.45 16.47 -7.71
CA ASN A 227 7.90 17.27 -8.85
C ASN A 227 9.33 16.90 -9.25
N ASN A 228 10.25 16.81 -8.29
CA ASN A 228 11.65 16.44 -8.54
C ASN A 228 11.83 15.05 -9.19
N VAL A 229 10.94 14.09 -8.89
CA VAL A 229 10.98 12.75 -9.52
C VAL A 229 10.41 12.77 -10.95
N LEU A 230 9.51 13.71 -11.25
CA LEU A 230 8.80 13.79 -12.53
C LEU A 230 9.44 14.75 -13.53
N ASP A 231 10.24 15.70 -13.08
CA ASP A 231 11.10 16.57 -13.90
C ASP A 231 12.23 15.78 -14.57
#